data_AF-A0A8J8GVX8-F1
#
_entry.id   AF-A0A8J8GVX8-F1
#
_cell.length_a   1.000
_cell.length_b   1.000
_cell.length_c   1.000
_cell.angle_alpha   90.00
_cell.angle_beta   90.00
_cell.angle_gamma   90.00
#
_symmetry.space_group_name_H-M   'P 1'
#
loop_
_entity.id
_entity.type
_entity.pdbx_description
1 polymer ?
#
loop_
_entity_poly.entity_id
_entity_poly.type
_entity_poly.pdbx_seq_one_letter_code
_entity_poly.pdbx_strand_id
1 'polypeptide(L)'
;LRIHGAAWQTHPAEVARLTEEARAAGVEINLRDGIGMAYGPAPTAGSPGVMVLDREASYGAWLHEFRHMRDDREAGWLGMRGWFSDAEVRAGSEIRAYDVEIQYAEQIGDTASAERLRLLRDEEVRMIMEGDR
;
A
#
# COMPACT_ATOMS: atom_id res chain seq x y z
N LEU A 1 0.08 -21.67 11.60
CA LEU A 1 0.00 -20.72 10.47
C LEU A 1 1.41 -20.22 10.18
N ARG A 2 1.82 -20.18 8.91
CA ARG A 2 3.09 -19.54 8.53
C ARG A 2 2.91 -18.03 8.67
N ILE A 3 3.84 -17.38 9.36
CA ILE A 3 3.80 -15.93 9.63
C ILE A 3 4.48 -15.16 8.49
N HIS A 4 5.52 -15.76 7.88
CA HIS A 4 6.22 -15.22 6.73
C HIS A 4 5.88 -15.97 5.44
N GLY A 5 5.96 -15.26 4.32
CA GLY A 5 5.67 -15.76 2.97
C GLY A 5 4.52 -14.99 2.31
N ALA A 6 4.11 -15.48 1.15
CA ALA A 6 3.07 -14.87 0.34
C ALA A 6 1.77 -14.64 1.13
N ALA A 7 1.17 -13.46 0.96
CA ALA A 7 -0.04 -13.04 1.67
C ALA A 7 -1.18 -14.06 1.55
N TRP A 8 -1.42 -14.58 0.35
CA TRP A 8 -2.50 -15.54 0.08
C TRP A 8 -2.29 -16.92 0.73
N GLN A 9 -1.04 -17.27 1.08
CA GLN A 9 -0.73 -18.51 1.79
C GLN A 9 -0.84 -18.36 3.31
N THR A 10 -0.42 -17.19 3.81
CA THR A 10 -0.30 -16.92 5.25
C THR A 10 -1.61 -16.38 5.84
N HIS A 11 -2.36 -15.58 5.08
CA HIS A 11 -3.58 -14.86 5.49
C HIS A 11 -4.70 -14.97 4.44
N PRO A 12 -5.14 -16.20 4.06
CA PRO A 12 -6.09 -16.38 2.97
C PRO A 12 -7.45 -15.70 3.20
N ALA A 13 -7.93 -15.67 4.44
CA ALA A 13 -9.22 -15.07 4.77
C ALA A 13 -9.18 -13.54 4.71
N GLU A 14 -8.09 -12.95 5.21
CA GLU A 14 -7.84 -11.52 5.18
C GLU A 14 -7.61 -11.04 3.74
N VAL A 15 -6.84 -11.78 2.95
CA VAL A 15 -6.66 -11.52 1.52
C VAL A 15 -8.00 -11.55 0.78
N ALA A 16 -8.85 -12.55 1.04
CA ALA A 16 -10.19 -12.58 0.46
C ALA A 16 -11.01 -11.33 0.83
N ARG A 17 -10.94 -10.88 2.08
CA ARG A 17 -11.63 -9.66 2.53
C ARG A 17 -11.08 -8.38 1.88
N LEU A 18 -9.77 -8.24 1.82
CA LEU A 18 -9.11 -7.09 1.18
C LEU A 18 -9.49 -7.02 -0.30
N THR A 19 -9.39 -8.14 -1.02
CA THR A 19 -9.74 -8.15 -2.44
C THR A 19 -11.22 -7.88 -2.70
N GLU A 20 -12.12 -8.31 -1.82
CA GLU A 20 -13.55 -7.95 -1.89
C GLU A 20 -13.77 -6.46 -1.60
N GLU A 21 -13.05 -5.87 -0.65
CA GLU A 21 -13.11 -4.44 -0.37
C GLU A 21 -12.71 -3.60 -1.59
N ALA A 22 -11.62 -3.94 -2.27
CA ALA A 22 -11.21 -3.26 -3.50
C ALA A 22 -12.26 -3.41 -4.61
N ARG A 23 -12.79 -4.62 -4.81
CA ARG A 23 -13.85 -4.86 -5.82
C ARG A 23 -15.11 -4.05 -5.51
N ALA A 24 -15.53 -4.00 -4.25
CA ALA A 24 -16.67 -3.21 -3.81
C ALA A 24 -16.45 -1.70 -3.96
N ALA A 25 -15.19 -1.25 -3.88
CA ALA A 25 -14.80 0.13 -4.15
C ALA A 25 -14.64 0.45 -5.65
N GLY A 26 -14.78 -0.54 -6.54
CA GLY A 26 -14.60 -0.39 -7.98
C GLY A 26 -13.14 -0.34 -8.44
N VAL A 27 -12.19 -0.71 -7.58
CA VAL A 27 -10.75 -0.74 -7.88
C VAL A 27 -10.40 -2.06 -8.57
N GLU A 28 -9.69 -1.96 -9.70
CA GLU A 28 -9.19 -3.13 -10.42
C GLU A 28 -7.92 -3.67 -9.74
N ILE A 29 -7.88 -4.98 -9.47
CA ILE A 29 -6.68 -5.65 -8.94
C ILE A 29 -5.99 -6.45 -10.04
N ASN A 30 -4.75 -6.09 -10.31
CA ASN A 30 -3.84 -6.75 -11.24
C ASN A 30 -2.77 -7.52 -10.48
N LEU A 31 -2.96 -8.83 -10.35
CA LEU A 31 -1.98 -9.73 -9.73
C LEU A 31 -0.86 -10.08 -10.72
N ARG A 32 0.38 -9.88 -10.30
CA ARG A 32 1.60 -10.19 -11.06
C ARG A 32 2.58 -10.99 -10.21
N ASP A 33 3.54 -11.65 -10.83
CA ASP A 33 4.53 -12.47 -10.13
C ASP A 33 5.90 -11.80 -10.24
N GLY A 34 6.52 -11.47 -9.10
CA GLY A 34 7.90 -10.93 -9.05
C GLY A 34 8.08 -9.55 -9.66
N ILE A 35 7.00 -8.77 -9.79
CA ILE A 35 7.02 -7.36 -10.24
C ILE A 35 6.58 -6.50 -9.06
N GLY A 36 7.18 -5.32 -8.92
CA GLY A 36 6.85 -4.36 -7.86
C GLY A 36 5.35 -4.08 -7.72
N MET A 37 4.96 -3.71 -6.50
CA MET A 37 3.60 -3.39 -6.11
C MET A 37 3.34 -1.89 -6.26
N ALA A 38 2.09 -1.52 -6.53
CA ALA A 38 1.67 -0.13 -6.53
C ALA A 38 0.14 0.01 -6.54
N TYR A 39 -0.37 0.95 -5.77
CA TYR A 39 -1.64 1.61 -6.04
C TYR A 39 -1.43 2.83 -6.96
N GLY A 40 -2.12 2.83 -8.09
CA GLY A 40 -2.15 3.93 -9.04
C GLY A 40 -3.53 4.62 -9.03
N PRO A 41 -3.63 5.89 -8.61
CA PRO A 41 -4.86 6.67 -8.75
C PRO A 41 -5.33 6.76 -10.21
N ALA A 42 -6.64 6.95 -10.42
CA ALA A 42 -7.17 7.13 -11.78
C ALA A 42 -6.58 8.38 -12.47
N PRO A 43 -6.52 8.42 -13.82
CA PRO A 43 -6.05 9.61 -14.53
C PRO A 43 -6.83 10.89 -14.21
N THR A 44 -8.13 10.76 -13.91
CA THR A 44 -9.03 11.86 -13.54
C THR A 44 -9.67 11.63 -12.18
N ALA A 45 -9.96 12.71 -11.47
CA ALA A 45 -10.63 12.67 -10.17
C ALA A 45 -12.05 12.06 -10.27
N GLY A 46 -12.56 11.56 -9.14
CA GLY A 46 -13.88 10.98 -8.99
C GLY A 46 -14.01 9.53 -9.46
N SER A 47 -12.92 8.90 -9.91
CA SER A 47 -12.88 7.51 -10.36
C SER A 47 -11.89 6.68 -9.55
N PRO A 48 -12.21 5.42 -9.22
CA PRO A 48 -11.29 4.53 -8.52
C PRO A 48 -10.05 4.21 -9.35
N GLY A 49 -8.92 4.03 -8.67
CA GLY A 49 -7.64 3.67 -9.28
C GLY A 49 -7.49 2.18 -9.63
N VAL A 50 -6.25 1.79 -9.89
CA VAL A 50 -5.83 0.41 -10.17
C VAL A 50 -4.78 -0.01 -9.15
N MET A 51 -4.88 -1.24 -8.68
CA MET A 51 -3.94 -1.83 -7.74
C MET A 51 -3.16 -2.95 -8.42
N VAL A 52 -1.83 -2.86 -8.38
CA VAL A 52 -0.92 -3.92 -8.83
C VAL A 52 -0.33 -4.58 -7.60
N LEU A 53 -0.55 -5.89 -7.47
CA LEU A 53 -0.09 -6.68 -6.32
C LEU A 53 0.81 -7.82 -6.78
N ASP A 54 1.89 -8.06 -6.06
CA ASP A 54 2.75 -9.24 -6.26
C ASP A 54 2.16 -10.43 -5.50
N ARG A 55 2.01 -11.57 -6.18
CA ARG A 55 1.53 -12.82 -5.56
C ARG A 55 2.47 -13.34 -4.48
N GLU A 56 3.77 -13.06 -4.59
CA GLU A 56 4.76 -13.55 -3.63
C GLU A 56 4.99 -12.55 -2.48
N ALA A 57 4.38 -11.36 -2.53
CA ALA A 57 4.54 -10.37 -1.49
C ALA A 57 3.88 -10.76 -0.16
N SER A 58 4.46 -10.22 0.92
CA SER A 58 3.98 -10.44 2.28
C SER A 58 2.61 -9.80 2.51
N TYR A 59 1.92 -10.24 3.55
CA TYR A 59 0.66 -9.63 3.96
C TYR A 59 0.82 -8.15 4.36
N GLY A 60 1.94 -7.78 4.99
CA GLY A 60 2.29 -6.38 5.28
C GLY A 60 2.33 -5.53 4.00
N ALA A 61 3.07 -5.96 2.99
CA ALA A 61 3.16 -5.24 1.72
C ALA A 61 1.79 -5.10 1.03
N TRP A 62 0.89 -6.08 1.18
CA TRP A 62 -0.49 -5.91 0.73
C TRP A 62 -1.21 -4.83 1.53
N LEU A 63 -1.12 -4.83 2.86
CA LEU A 63 -1.73 -3.78 3.69
C LEU A 63 -1.29 -2.37 3.30
N HIS A 64 -0.03 -2.21 2.89
CA HIS A 64 0.52 -0.95 2.37
C HIS A 64 -0.30 -0.44 1.17
N GLU A 65 -0.39 -1.23 0.10
CA GLU A 65 -1.09 -0.81 -1.12
C GLU A 65 -2.59 -0.59 -0.87
N PHE A 66 -3.19 -1.43 -0.01
CA PHE A 66 -4.58 -1.23 0.42
C PHE A 66 -4.77 0.05 1.24
N ARG A 67 -3.73 0.53 1.95
CA ARG A 67 -3.79 1.81 2.64
C ARG A 67 -3.84 2.97 1.65
N HIS A 68 -3.04 2.97 0.60
CA HIS A 68 -3.12 4.00 -0.46
C HIS A 68 -4.50 4.05 -1.11
N MET A 69 -5.08 2.89 -1.43
CA MET A 69 -6.43 2.81 -1.96
C MET A 69 -7.46 3.45 -1.02
N ARG A 70 -7.40 3.15 0.28
CA ARG A 70 -8.31 3.71 1.28
C ARG A 70 -8.14 5.22 1.42
N ASP A 71 -6.90 5.70 1.43
CA ASP A 71 -6.60 7.12 1.50
C ASP A 71 -7.14 7.88 0.27
N ASP A 72 -7.00 7.33 -0.94
CA ASP A 72 -7.58 7.92 -2.16
C ASP A 72 -9.10 7.92 -2.12
N ARG A 73 -9.70 6.82 -1.64
CA ARG A 73 -11.14 6.71 -1.44
C ARG A 73 -11.68 7.74 -0.45
N GLU A 74 -11.04 7.87 0.70
CA GLU A 74 -11.41 8.81 1.76
C GLU A 74 -11.32 10.27 1.29
N ALA A 75 -10.34 10.55 0.42
CA ALA A 75 -10.17 11.85 -0.22
C ALA A 75 -11.12 12.09 -1.42
N GLY A 76 -12.02 11.14 -1.72
CA GLY A 76 -13.01 11.27 -2.79
C GLY A 76 -12.47 10.98 -4.19
N TRP A 77 -11.44 10.14 -4.29
CA TRP A 77 -10.73 9.77 -5.53
C TRP A 77 -10.08 10.99 -6.19
N LEU A 78 -8.92 11.40 -5.70
CA LEU A 78 -8.25 12.63 -6.13
C LEU A 78 -7.74 12.57 -7.58
N GLY A 79 -7.52 11.35 -8.08
CA GLY A 79 -6.84 11.08 -9.34
C GLY A 79 -5.37 11.52 -9.33
N MET A 80 -4.65 11.22 -10.43
CA MET A 80 -3.20 11.42 -10.54
C MET A 80 -2.77 12.85 -10.17
N ARG A 81 -3.47 13.87 -10.67
CA ARG A 81 -3.11 15.26 -10.36
C ARG A 81 -3.22 15.55 -8.88
N GLY A 82 -4.34 15.21 -8.24
CA GLY A 82 -4.54 15.54 -6.82
C GLY A 82 -3.65 14.71 -5.90
N TRP A 83 -3.31 13.48 -6.29
CA TRP A 83 -2.43 12.60 -5.52
C TRP A 83 -0.96 13.02 -5.56
N PHE A 84 -0.46 13.44 -6.73
CA PHE A 84 0.97 13.71 -6.94
C PHE A 84 1.36 15.19 -6.92
N SER A 85 0.41 16.13 -6.88
CA SER A 85 0.73 17.56 -6.92
C SER A 85 1.28 18.13 -5.61
N ASP A 86 1.06 17.45 -4.49
CA ASP A 86 1.43 17.92 -3.16
C ASP A 86 2.31 16.88 -2.47
N ALA A 87 3.56 17.24 -2.22
CA ALA A 87 4.55 16.37 -1.59
C ALA A 87 4.17 16.05 -0.14
N GLU A 88 3.52 16.96 0.59
CA GLU A 88 3.07 16.69 1.97
C GLU A 88 1.94 15.67 1.99
N VAL A 89 1.02 15.76 1.03
CA VAL A 89 -0.07 14.77 0.87
C VAL A 89 0.51 13.40 0.55
N ARG A 90 1.43 13.32 -0.41
CA ARG A 90 2.07 12.06 -0.80
C ARG A 90 2.88 11.46 0.35
N ALA A 91 3.74 12.25 1.00
CA ALA A 91 4.53 11.81 2.13
C ALA A 91 3.64 11.35 3.31
N GLY A 92 2.55 12.08 3.59
CA GLY A 92 1.58 11.69 4.60
C GLY A 92 0.88 10.36 4.30
N SER A 93 0.60 10.08 3.02
CA SER A 93 0.08 8.78 2.57
C SER A 93 1.10 7.67 2.78
N GLU A 94 2.36 7.86 2.39
CA GLU A 94 3.42 6.86 2.62
C GLU A 94 3.62 6.56 4.10
N ILE A 95 3.63 7.58 4.96
CA ILE A 95 3.77 7.38 6.41
C ILE A 95 2.66 6.44 6.92
N ARG A 96 1.41 6.69 6.53
CA ARG A 96 0.29 5.84 6.96
C ARG A 96 0.37 4.42 6.39
N ALA A 97 0.89 4.26 5.17
CA ALA A 97 1.07 2.96 4.52
C ALA A 97 2.17 2.14 5.19
N TYR A 98 3.33 2.73 5.48
CA TYR A 98 4.37 2.07 6.27
C TYR A 98 3.94 1.81 7.70
N ASP A 99 3.19 2.71 8.33
CA ASP A 99 2.75 2.51 9.72
C ASP A 99 1.86 1.27 9.87
N VAL A 100 1.01 0.94 8.87
CA VAL A 100 0.23 -0.31 8.91
C VAL A 100 1.11 -1.55 8.75
N GLU A 101 2.17 -1.49 7.95
CA GLU A 101 3.14 -2.58 7.84
C GLU A 101 3.95 -2.77 9.12
N ILE A 102 4.43 -1.67 9.70
CA ILE A 102 5.21 -1.68 10.94
C ILE A 102 4.35 -2.25 12.08
N GLN A 103 3.11 -1.78 12.22
CA GLN A 103 2.19 -2.29 13.24
C GLN A 103 1.95 -3.79 13.06
N TYR A 104 1.79 -4.26 11.82
CA TYR A 104 1.65 -5.69 11.55
C TYR A 104 2.92 -6.46 11.93
N ALA A 105 4.10 -5.99 11.51
CA ALA A 105 5.38 -6.62 11.84
C ALA A 105 5.60 -6.70 13.36
N GLU A 106 5.28 -5.64 14.11
CA GLU A 106 5.33 -5.64 15.58
C GLU A 106 4.34 -6.66 16.20
N GLN A 107 3.11 -6.74 15.69
CA GLN A 107 2.09 -7.66 16.18
C GLN A 107 2.50 -9.13 16.05
N ILE A 108 3.25 -9.46 14.99
CA ILE A 108 3.77 -10.81 14.77
C ILE A 108 5.13 -11.05 15.44
N GLY A 109 5.70 -10.05 16.11
CA GLY A 109 7.00 -10.13 16.78
C GLY A 109 8.22 -10.04 15.84
N ASP A 110 8.04 -9.59 14.60
CA ASP A 110 9.11 -9.38 13.63
C ASP A 110 9.73 -7.98 13.79
N THR A 111 10.47 -7.80 14.89
CA THR A 111 11.09 -6.51 15.23
C THR A 111 12.12 -6.07 14.20
N ALA A 112 12.82 -7.02 13.55
CA ALA A 112 13.82 -6.72 12.53
C ALA A 112 13.18 -6.12 11.27
N SER A 113 12.07 -6.68 10.79
CA SER A 113 11.31 -6.08 9.68
C SER A 113 10.72 -4.73 10.08
N ALA A 114 10.18 -4.60 11.30
CA ALA A 114 9.66 -3.32 11.78
C ALA A 114 10.73 -2.21 11.80
N GLU A 115 11.95 -2.50 12.24
CA GLU A 115 13.08 -1.55 12.19
C GLU A 115 13.45 -1.18 10.75
N ARG A 116 13.54 -2.18 9.86
CA ARG A 116 13.83 -1.95 8.44
C ARG A 116 12.76 -1.09 7.75
N LEU A 117 11.49 -1.35 8.03
CA LEU A 117 10.37 -0.60 7.47
C LEU A 117 10.38 0.87 7.91
N ARG A 118 10.78 1.17 9.15
CA ARG A 118 10.95 2.57 9.61
C ARG A 118 12.03 3.30 8.80
N LEU A 119 13.16 2.64 8.52
CA LEU A 119 14.22 3.23 7.71
C LEU A 119 13.76 3.49 6.28
N LEU A 120 13.03 2.55 5.66
CA LEU A 120 12.48 2.68 4.31
C LEU A 120 11.46 3.82 4.23
N ARG A 121 10.54 3.91 5.20
CA ARG A 121 9.59 5.01 5.33
C ARG A 121 10.31 6.36 5.37
N ASP A 122 11.31 6.50 6.25
CA ASP A 122 12.01 7.76 6.45
C ASP A 122 12.82 8.15 5.18
N GLU A 123 13.38 7.17 4.48
CA GLU A 123 14.05 7.38 3.19
C GLU A 123 13.08 7.84 2.10
N GLU A 124 11.94 7.18 1.95
CA GLU A 124 10.93 7.50 0.94
C GLU A 124 10.26 8.85 1.19
N VAL A 125 9.90 9.15 2.44
CA VAL A 125 9.40 10.47 2.83
C VAL A 125 10.41 11.55 2.50
N ARG A 126 11.70 11.34 2.80
CA ARG A 126 12.76 12.29 2.45
C ARG A 126 12.83 12.50 0.94
N MET A 127 12.81 11.43 0.14
CA MET A 127 12.83 11.53 -1.33
C MET A 127 11.65 12.33 -1.87
N ILE A 128 10.43 12.08 -1.36
CA ILE A 128 9.23 12.81 -1.76
C ILE A 128 9.35 14.30 -1.43
N MET A 129 9.83 14.63 -0.23
CA MET A 129 9.93 16.02 0.25
C MET A 129 11.06 16.80 -0.42
N GLU A 130 12.17 16.14 -0.80
CA GLU A 130 13.30 16.77 -1.51
C GLU A 130 13.06 16.87 -3.03
N GLY A 131 12.05 16.18 -3.54
CA GLY A 131 11.73 16.05 -4.96
C GLY A 131 12.60 15.01 -5.66
N ASP A 132 12.03 14.27 -6.61
CA ASP A 132 12.76 13.35 -7.48
C ASP A 132 13.83 14.14 -8.25
N ARG A 133 15.10 14.08 -7.79
CA ARG A 133 16.25 14.69 -8.45
C ARG A 133 16.74 13.87 -9.63
#